data_AF-A0A2M8TKR8-F1
#
_entry.id   AF-A0A2M8TKR8-F1
#
_cell.length_a   1.000
_cell.length_b   1.000
_cell.length_c   1.000
_cell.angle_alpha   90.00
_cell.angle_beta   90.00
_cell.angle_gamma   90.00
#
_symmetry.space_group_name_H-M   'P 1'
#
loop_
_entity.id
_entity.type
_entity.pdbx_description
1 polymer ?
#
loop_
_entity_poly.entity_id
_entity_poly.type
_entity_poly.pdbx_seq_one_letter_code
_entity_poly.pdbx_strand_id
1 'polypeptide(L)'
;MDRLNFNIQEWVDLNSYTDSKGWKGYCKRNKPFTIFRANKITNYFSSFFREYTSNIIVVSNVFRIKEYNLSNNNISNYIRYIEKYLIDFGYIKVMSASIYDNYDCLSLDFKKKRNTDYDIISMFSLLMMMDDGIDGHCFFVFEDLGLIAYPHDDTGFGFIRIKNTHVHHEDIFLEKVSQFLDFTSVWKFF
;
A
#
# COMPACT_ATOMS: atom_id res chain seq x y z
N MET A 1 -17.16 12.42 -9.90
CA MET A 1 -16.24 13.08 -8.97
C MET A 1 -15.29 13.91 -9.79
N ASP A 2 -15.17 15.20 -9.50
CA ASP A 2 -14.11 16.02 -10.11
C ASP A 2 -12.77 15.44 -9.72
N ARG A 3 -11.96 15.09 -10.73
CA ARG A 3 -10.68 14.39 -10.58
C ARG A 3 -9.70 15.10 -9.63
N LEU A 4 -9.89 16.39 -9.34
CA LEU A 4 -9.03 17.21 -8.50
C LEU A 4 -9.27 17.05 -6.99
N ASN A 5 -10.46 16.62 -6.55
CA ASN A 5 -10.87 16.68 -5.14
C ASN A 5 -10.91 15.32 -4.41
N PHE A 6 -10.34 14.25 -4.96
CA PHE A 6 -10.32 12.94 -4.28
C PHE A 6 -9.65 13.03 -2.89
N ASN A 7 -10.41 13.03 -1.80
CA ASN A 7 -9.85 13.01 -0.45
C ASN A 7 -9.88 11.58 0.09
N ILE A 8 -8.70 11.00 0.37
CA ILE A 8 -8.61 9.61 0.83
C ILE A 8 -9.34 9.39 2.16
N GLN A 9 -9.37 10.41 3.01
CA GLN A 9 -9.99 10.36 4.35
C GLN A 9 -11.52 10.33 4.30
N GLU A 10 -12.15 10.63 3.16
CA GLU A 10 -13.59 10.43 2.97
C GLU A 10 -13.95 8.95 2.76
N TRP A 11 -12.96 8.12 2.42
CA TRP A 11 -13.13 6.73 2.03
C TRP A 11 -12.48 5.74 2.97
N VAL A 12 -11.39 6.16 3.62
CA VAL A 12 -10.55 5.32 4.47
C VAL A 12 -10.56 5.88 5.89
N ASP A 13 -10.94 5.03 6.84
CA ASP A 13 -10.68 5.28 8.25
C ASP A 13 -9.21 4.94 8.54
N LEU A 14 -8.39 5.97 8.76
CA LEU A 14 -6.95 5.82 8.97
C LEU A 14 -6.58 5.17 10.32
N ASN A 15 -7.51 5.15 11.29
CA ASN A 15 -7.32 4.48 12.57
C ASN A 15 -7.67 2.98 12.48
N SER A 16 -8.55 2.62 11.55
CA SER A 16 -8.99 1.25 11.34
C SER A 16 -9.48 1.03 9.91
N TYR A 17 -8.61 0.53 9.03
CA TYR A 17 -9.00 0.31 7.63
C TYR A 17 -10.22 -0.61 7.49
N THR A 18 -10.41 -1.56 8.41
CA THR A 18 -11.56 -2.48 8.43
C THR A 18 -12.90 -1.81 8.72
N ASP A 19 -12.88 -0.64 9.34
CA ASP A 19 -14.06 0.18 9.64
C ASP A 19 -14.42 1.15 8.51
N SER A 20 -13.58 1.22 7.46
CA SER A 20 -13.89 1.98 6.26
C SER A 20 -15.18 1.47 5.61
N LYS A 21 -16.10 2.39 5.25
CA LYS A 21 -17.44 2.09 4.70
C LYS A 21 -17.42 1.14 3.49
N GLY A 22 -16.34 1.17 2.72
CA GLY A 22 -16.14 0.34 1.53
C GLY A 22 -15.26 -0.88 1.75
N TRP A 23 -14.82 -1.19 2.97
CA TRP A 23 -13.85 -2.26 3.21
C TRP A 23 -14.37 -3.61 2.73
N LYS A 24 -13.57 -4.27 1.89
CA LYS A 24 -13.91 -5.55 1.28
C LYS A 24 -13.15 -6.71 1.86
N GLY A 25 -11.87 -6.52 2.14
CA GLY A 25 -11.05 -7.61 2.63
C GLY A 25 -9.57 -7.31 2.55
N TYR A 26 -8.79 -8.28 2.97
CA TYR A 26 -7.34 -8.30 2.78
C TYR A 26 -6.83 -9.72 2.54
N CYS A 27 -5.65 -9.82 1.96
CA CYS A 27 -4.82 -11.01 2.04
C CYS A 27 -3.57 -10.73 2.88
N LYS A 28 -3.07 -11.74 3.56
CA LYS A 28 -1.83 -11.67 4.34
C LYS A 28 -1.10 -13.01 4.37
N ARG A 29 0.21 -12.99 4.65
CA ARG A 29 0.97 -14.24 4.81
C ARG A 29 0.43 -15.05 6.00
N ASN A 30 0.42 -16.36 5.88
CA ASN A 30 0.12 -17.30 6.98
C ASN A 30 1.38 -18.07 7.44
N LYS A 31 2.56 -17.69 6.92
CA LYS A 31 3.89 -18.23 7.25
C LYS A 31 4.82 -17.10 7.69
N PRO A 32 5.98 -17.41 8.30
CA PRO A 32 6.99 -16.40 8.61
C PRO A 32 7.39 -15.56 7.39
N PHE A 33 7.67 -14.30 7.65
CA PHE A 33 8.12 -13.35 6.65
C PHE A 33 9.36 -13.88 5.92
N THR A 34 9.35 -13.76 4.59
CA THR A 34 10.55 -13.83 3.75
C THR A 34 10.43 -12.82 2.63
N ILE A 35 11.56 -12.28 2.19
CA ILE A 35 11.62 -11.40 1.01
C ILE A 35 11.04 -12.06 -0.23
N PHE A 36 11.17 -13.39 -0.36
CA PHE A 36 10.56 -14.15 -1.44
C PHE A 36 9.02 -14.09 -1.41
N ARG A 37 8.40 -14.20 -0.23
CA ARG A 37 6.94 -14.11 -0.09
C ARG A 37 6.44 -12.69 -0.38
N ALA A 38 7.15 -11.67 0.11
CA ALA A 38 6.82 -10.28 -0.19
C ALA A 38 6.89 -10.00 -1.70
N ASN A 39 7.98 -10.41 -2.36
CA ASN A 39 8.09 -10.30 -3.81
C ASN A 39 7.02 -11.11 -4.55
N LYS A 40 6.70 -12.33 -4.10
CA LYS A 40 5.67 -13.16 -4.72
C LYS A 40 4.31 -12.46 -4.74
N ILE A 41 3.85 -11.91 -3.62
CA ILE A 41 2.54 -11.25 -3.57
C ILE A 41 2.55 -9.91 -4.30
N THR A 42 3.63 -9.14 -4.21
CA THR A 42 3.78 -7.87 -4.94
C THR A 42 3.80 -8.10 -6.46
N ASN A 43 4.58 -9.08 -6.94
CA ASN A 43 4.62 -9.41 -8.37
C ASN A 43 3.27 -9.93 -8.87
N TYR A 44 2.56 -10.69 -8.05
CA TYR A 44 1.21 -11.15 -8.38
C TYR A 44 0.22 -9.98 -8.47
N PHE A 45 0.26 -9.05 -7.51
CA PHE A 45 -0.54 -7.82 -7.52
C PHE A 45 -0.28 -7.00 -8.79
N SER A 46 0.98 -6.72 -9.10
CA SER A 46 1.37 -5.96 -10.30
C SER A 46 0.93 -6.66 -11.59
N SER A 47 1.06 -7.99 -11.65
CA SER A 47 0.61 -8.78 -12.80
C SER A 47 -0.91 -8.78 -12.95
N PHE A 48 -1.64 -8.95 -11.85
CA PHE A 48 -3.10 -9.04 -11.85
C PHE A 48 -3.75 -7.73 -12.31
N PHE A 49 -3.23 -6.60 -11.86
CA PHE A 49 -3.78 -5.29 -12.19
C PHE A 49 -3.20 -4.68 -13.48
N ARG A 50 -2.36 -5.41 -14.22
CA ARG A 50 -1.47 -4.85 -15.25
C ARG A 50 -2.13 -3.98 -16.30
N GLU A 51 -3.36 -4.35 -16.67
CA GLU A 51 -4.15 -3.66 -17.68
C GLU A 51 -4.69 -2.29 -17.20
N TYR A 52 -4.64 -2.01 -15.90
CA TYR A 52 -5.15 -0.79 -15.27
C TYR A 52 -4.05 0.19 -14.86
N THR A 53 -2.81 -0.08 -15.25
CA THR A 53 -1.60 0.69 -14.88
C THR A 53 -1.62 2.15 -15.23
N SER A 54 -2.11 2.48 -16.42
CA SER A 54 -2.01 3.81 -16.99
C SER A 54 -2.69 4.88 -16.15
N ASN A 55 -3.60 4.48 -15.24
CA ASN A 55 -4.46 5.37 -14.49
C ASN A 55 -4.37 5.20 -12.96
N ILE A 56 -3.33 4.52 -12.45
CA ILE A 56 -3.17 4.36 -10.99
C ILE A 56 -2.70 5.67 -10.37
N ILE A 57 -3.37 6.07 -9.29
CA ILE A 57 -2.97 7.19 -8.45
C ILE A 57 -2.41 6.65 -7.15
N VAL A 58 -1.15 6.98 -6.84
CA VAL A 58 -0.57 6.75 -5.52
C VAL A 58 -0.94 7.92 -4.62
N VAL A 59 -1.64 7.64 -3.52
CA VAL A 59 -1.97 8.61 -2.47
C VAL A 59 -1.22 8.20 -1.21
N SER A 60 -0.28 9.03 -0.76
CA SER A 60 0.65 8.64 0.30
C SER A 60 1.12 9.83 1.12
N ASN A 61 1.22 9.65 2.43
CA ASN A 61 1.92 10.57 3.33
C ASN A 61 3.14 9.92 3.99
N VAL A 62 3.69 8.88 3.36
CA VAL A 62 4.80 8.09 3.90
C VAL A 62 6.05 8.95 4.13
N PHE A 63 6.68 8.77 5.29
CA PHE A 63 7.94 9.41 5.67
C PHE A 63 8.92 8.43 6.32
N ARG A 64 10.21 8.77 6.25
CA ARG A 64 11.33 8.02 6.81
C ARG A 64 11.90 8.75 8.02
N ILE A 65 12.01 8.07 9.16
CA ILE A 65 12.60 8.65 10.38
C ILE A 65 14.13 8.63 10.37
N LYS A 66 14.75 9.80 10.26
CA LYS A 66 16.21 9.96 10.17
C LYS A 66 16.97 9.20 11.26
N GLU A 67 16.44 9.16 12.47
CA GLU A 67 17.07 8.57 13.65
C GLU A 67 17.01 7.04 13.67
N TYR A 68 16.09 6.43 12.91
CA TYR A 68 15.97 4.99 12.81
C TYR A 68 17.09 4.44 11.91
N ASN A 69 17.85 3.46 12.41
CA ASN A 69 18.98 2.87 11.70
C ASN A 69 18.70 1.43 11.34
N LEU A 70 18.62 1.14 10.05
CA LEU A 70 18.54 -0.22 9.54
C LEU A 70 19.80 -1.01 9.90
N SER A 71 19.62 -2.28 10.28
CA SER A 71 20.75 -3.20 10.50
C SER A 71 21.56 -3.42 9.22
N ASN A 72 22.76 -4.02 9.34
CA ASN A 72 23.59 -4.33 8.17
C ASN A 72 23.34 -5.78 7.70
N ASN A 73 22.24 -6.00 6.99
CA ASN A 73 21.88 -7.29 6.41
C ASN A 73 21.28 -7.13 5.00
N ASN A 74 21.08 -8.25 4.29
CA ASN A 74 20.60 -8.23 2.91
C ASN A 74 19.20 -7.59 2.74
N ILE A 75 18.28 -7.81 3.69
CA ILE A 75 16.94 -7.21 3.67
C ILE A 75 17.06 -5.70 3.87
N SER A 76 17.84 -5.27 4.85
CA SER A 76 18.10 -3.86 5.11
C SER A 76 18.80 -3.16 3.94
N ASN A 77 19.70 -3.83 3.21
CA ASN A 77 20.30 -3.27 1.99
C ASN A 77 19.27 -3.10 0.87
N TYR A 78 18.32 -4.02 0.75
CA TYR A 78 17.23 -3.91 -0.21
C TYR A 78 16.27 -2.77 0.16
N ILE A 79 15.93 -2.62 1.44
CA ILE A 79 15.15 -1.49 1.95
C ILE A 79 15.85 -0.17 1.63
N ARG A 80 17.15 -0.02 1.94
CA ARG A 80 17.93 1.19 1.63
C ARG A 80 17.90 1.55 0.13
N TYR A 81 17.94 0.55 -0.75
CA TYR A 81 17.81 0.77 -2.19
C TYR A 81 16.45 1.36 -2.57
N ILE A 82 15.37 0.77 -2.04
CA ILE A 82 14.00 1.24 -2.26
C ILE A 82 13.79 2.64 -1.69
N GLU A 83 14.17 2.86 -0.43
CA GLU A 83 14.10 4.16 0.25
C GLU A 83 14.81 5.24 -0.56
N LYS A 84 16.07 4.99 -0.96
CA LYS A 84 16.87 5.94 -1.72
C LYS A 84 16.12 6.36 -2.99
N TYR A 85 15.58 5.39 -3.73
CA TYR A 85 14.84 5.69 -4.94
C TYR A 85 13.58 6.52 -4.64
N LEU A 86 12.74 6.10 -3.70
CA LEU A 86 11.50 6.82 -3.38
C LEU A 86 11.77 8.23 -2.80
N ILE A 87 12.87 8.42 -2.07
CA ILE A 87 13.30 9.74 -1.58
C ILE A 87 13.81 10.61 -2.73
N ASP A 88 14.72 10.10 -3.56
CA ASP A 88 15.35 10.86 -4.65
C ASP A 88 14.30 11.35 -5.67
N PHE A 89 13.24 10.56 -5.91
CA PHE A 89 12.12 10.92 -6.78
C PHE A 89 10.97 11.68 -6.06
N GLY A 90 11.16 12.02 -4.78
CA GLY A 90 10.26 12.89 -4.01
C GLY A 90 8.93 12.26 -3.61
N TYR A 91 8.84 10.92 -3.61
CA TYR A 91 7.70 10.16 -3.11
C TYR A 91 7.66 10.15 -1.58
N ILE A 92 8.81 9.93 -0.93
CA ILE A 92 8.95 9.88 0.53
C ILE A 92 9.78 11.07 1.02
N LYS A 93 9.43 11.63 2.18
CA LYS A 93 10.23 12.65 2.86
C LYS A 93 11.04 12.02 3.99
N VAL A 94 12.25 12.52 4.23
CA VAL A 94 13.01 12.20 5.45
C VAL A 94 12.64 13.22 6.52
N MET A 95 12.22 12.72 7.69
CA MET A 95 11.75 13.53 8.82
C MET A 95 12.57 13.19 10.07
N SER A 96 12.63 14.12 11.02
CA SER A 96 13.12 13.83 12.37
C SER A 96 11.98 13.21 13.19
N ALA A 97 12.33 12.41 14.20
CA ALA A 97 11.39 11.89 15.20
C ALA A 97 10.54 12.97 15.89
N SER A 98 10.94 14.25 15.89
CA SER A 98 10.10 15.36 16.35
C SER A 98 8.78 15.53 15.57
N ILE A 99 8.63 14.87 14.41
CA ILE A 99 7.35 14.83 13.69
C ILE A 99 6.19 14.28 14.54
N TYR A 100 6.48 13.40 15.50
CA TYR A 100 5.47 12.84 16.42
C TYR A 100 5.02 13.84 17.50
N ASP A 101 5.64 15.01 17.62
CA ASP A 101 5.13 16.09 18.46
C ASP A 101 3.79 16.64 17.93
N ASN A 102 3.50 16.39 16.64
CA ASN A 102 2.18 16.58 16.05
C ASN A 102 1.39 15.27 16.10
N TYR A 103 0.32 15.23 16.91
CA TYR A 103 -0.55 14.06 17.06
C TYR A 103 -1.19 13.60 15.74
N ASP A 104 -1.41 14.53 14.80
CA ASP A 104 -2.04 14.26 13.51
C ASP A 104 -1.03 13.94 12.40
N CYS A 105 0.26 13.71 12.72
CA CYS A 105 1.31 13.55 11.70
C CYS A 105 1.05 12.41 10.72
N LEU A 106 0.37 11.34 11.16
CA LEU A 106 -0.03 10.20 10.32
C LEU A 106 -1.29 10.49 9.48
N SER A 107 -2.04 11.55 9.76
CA SER A 107 -3.30 11.87 9.07
C SER A 107 -3.21 13.10 8.16
N LEU A 108 -2.04 13.71 8.03
CA LEU A 108 -1.82 14.94 7.27
C LEU A 108 -0.89 14.71 6.06
N ASP A 109 -0.75 15.73 5.21
CA ASP A 109 0.26 15.81 4.14
C ASP A 109 0.21 14.72 3.06
N PHE A 110 -0.97 14.13 2.81
CA PHE A 110 -1.16 13.20 1.70
C PHE A 110 -0.81 13.83 0.34
N LYS A 111 0.22 13.29 -0.29
CA LYS A 111 0.60 13.59 -1.68
C LYS A 111 -0.12 12.66 -2.63
N LYS A 112 -0.48 13.19 -3.80
CA LYS A 112 -1.05 12.42 -4.90
C LYS A 112 -0.08 12.42 -6.08
N LYS A 113 0.26 11.23 -6.57
CA LYS A 113 1.09 11.02 -7.76
C LYS A 113 0.29 10.19 -8.75
N ARG A 114 0.11 10.71 -9.97
CA ARG A 114 -0.64 10.05 -11.05
C ARG A 114 0.31 9.33 -12.00
N ASN A 115 -0.24 8.44 -12.82
CA ASN A 115 0.46 7.74 -13.90
C ASN A 115 1.76 7.09 -13.38
N THR A 116 1.65 6.51 -12.19
CA THR A 116 2.80 5.98 -11.46
C THR A 116 3.12 4.57 -11.94
N ASP A 117 4.39 4.31 -12.22
CA ASP A 117 4.85 3.01 -12.71
C ASP A 117 4.65 1.90 -11.66
N TYR A 118 4.50 0.67 -12.13
CA TYR A 118 4.50 -0.51 -11.27
C TYR A 118 5.75 -0.66 -10.44
N ASP A 119 6.88 -0.20 -10.93
CA ASP A 119 8.11 -0.24 -10.15
C ASP A 119 7.93 0.56 -8.85
N ILE A 120 7.27 1.73 -8.92
CA ILE A 120 6.96 2.55 -7.75
C ILE A 120 5.92 1.87 -6.85
N ILE A 121 4.85 1.29 -7.43
CA ILE A 121 3.83 0.55 -6.67
C ILE A 121 4.48 -0.63 -5.94
N SER A 122 5.36 -1.36 -6.61
CA SER A 122 6.07 -2.51 -6.07
C SER A 122 7.05 -2.08 -4.98
N MET A 123 7.79 -1.00 -5.19
CA MET A 123 8.67 -0.38 -4.21
C MET A 123 7.91 0.03 -2.95
N PHE A 124 6.80 0.76 -3.07
CA PHE A 124 5.96 1.10 -1.92
C PHE A 124 5.41 -0.14 -1.23
N SER A 125 4.89 -1.09 -2.00
CA SER A 125 4.33 -2.34 -1.45
C SER A 125 5.36 -3.10 -0.63
N LEU A 126 6.57 -3.27 -1.17
CA LEU A 126 7.66 -3.93 -0.49
C LEU A 126 8.10 -3.13 0.73
N LEU A 127 8.30 -1.81 0.61
CA LEU A 127 8.75 -0.98 1.72
C LEU A 127 7.79 -1.07 2.91
N MET A 128 6.50 -0.86 2.67
CA MET A 128 5.45 -0.91 3.70
C MET A 128 5.33 -2.31 4.36
N MET A 129 5.73 -3.38 3.67
CA MET A 129 5.68 -4.75 4.21
C MET A 129 6.95 -5.18 4.94
N MET A 130 8.06 -4.44 4.81
CA MET A 130 9.39 -4.90 5.23
C MET A 130 10.08 -4.00 6.26
N ASP A 131 9.71 -2.72 6.35
CA ASP A 131 10.47 -1.71 7.09
C ASP A 131 9.64 -1.06 8.20
N ASP A 132 10.13 -1.19 9.44
CA ASP A 132 9.60 -0.53 10.64
C ASP A 132 10.21 0.88 10.85
N GLY A 133 11.14 1.31 9.99
CA GLY A 133 11.71 2.66 9.98
C GLY A 133 10.93 3.69 9.16
N ILE A 134 9.85 3.25 8.53
CA ILE A 134 8.96 4.01 7.67
C ILE A 134 7.58 4.08 8.30
N ASP A 135 6.99 5.27 8.33
CA ASP A 135 5.66 5.51 8.88
C ASP A 135 4.76 6.24 7.88
N GLY A 136 3.46 6.26 8.19
CA GLY A 136 2.41 6.84 7.36
C GLY A 136 1.65 5.78 6.56
N HIS A 137 0.87 6.24 5.58
CA HIS A 137 -0.04 5.41 4.82
C HIS A 137 0.22 5.55 3.32
N CYS A 138 0.06 4.45 2.58
CA CYS A 138 0.17 4.43 1.13
C CYS A 138 -1.02 3.67 0.51
N PHE A 139 -1.71 4.33 -0.40
CA PHE A 139 -2.89 3.81 -1.10
C PHE A 139 -2.69 3.86 -2.60
N PHE A 140 -3.15 2.83 -3.29
CA PHE A 140 -3.22 2.74 -4.74
C PHE A 140 -4.67 2.86 -5.18
N VAL A 141 -5.01 3.97 -5.82
CA VAL A 141 -6.38 4.27 -6.24
C VAL A 141 -6.55 3.89 -7.71
N PHE A 142 -7.44 2.93 -7.96
CA PHE A 142 -7.87 2.49 -9.27
C PHE A 142 -9.23 3.11 -9.56
N GLU A 143 -9.25 4.34 -10.09
CA GLU A 143 -10.50 5.08 -10.33
C GLU A 143 -11.45 4.32 -11.27
N ASP A 144 -10.91 3.71 -12.33
CA ASP A 144 -11.67 2.94 -13.32
C ASP A 144 -12.31 1.68 -12.72
N LEU A 145 -11.63 1.07 -11.74
CA LEU A 145 -12.13 -0.10 -11.03
C LEU A 145 -13.04 0.24 -9.86
N GLY A 146 -13.07 1.51 -9.44
CA GLY A 146 -13.81 1.93 -8.26
C GLY A 146 -13.22 1.38 -6.96
N LEU A 147 -11.90 1.24 -6.89
CA LEU A 147 -11.20 0.50 -5.84
C LEU A 147 -9.99 1.26 -5.30
N ILE A 148 -9.77 1.16 -3.99
CA ILE A 148 -8.52 1.50 -3.32
C ILE A 148 -7.88 0.19 -2.86
N ALA A 149 -6.59 0.01 -3.16
CA ALA A 149 -5.76 -1.04 -2.59
C ALA A 149 -4.69 -0.44 -1.67
N TYR A 150 -4.24 -1.18 -0.67
CA TYR A 150 -3.14 -0.77 0.21
C TYR A 150 -2.28 -1.96 0.62
N PRO A 151 -0.95 -1.80 0.77
CA PRO A 151 -0.11 -2.81 1.39
C PRO A 151 -0.58 -3.07 2.83
N HIS A 152 -0.70 -4.34 3.23
CA HIS A 152 -1.13 -4.74 4.57
C HIS A 152 0.07 -5.12 5.43
N ASP A 153 0.05 -4.73 6.71
CA ASP A 153 1.12 -4.83 7.73
C ASP A 153 1.66 -6.25 8.03
N ASP A 154 1.14 -7.26 7.32
CA ASP A 154 1.48 -8.67 7.48
C ASP A 154 1.90 -9.32 6.14
N THR A 155 2.43 -8.53 5.20
CA THR A 155 2.74 -9.00 3.83
C THR A 155 1.49 -9.42 3.06
N GLY A 156 0.92 -8.48 2.30
CA GLY A 156 -0.24 -8.71 1.44
C GLY A 156 -0.94 -7.40 1.10
N PHE A 157 -2.20 -7.46 0.68
CA PHE A 157 -2.94 -6.28 0.24
C PHE A 157 -4.34 -6.26 0.82
N GLY A 158 -4.78 -5.08 1.24
CA GLY A 158 -6.17 -4.80 1.60
C GLY A 158 -6.87 -3.97 0.54
N PHE A 159 -8.21 -4.02 0.56
CA PHE A 159 -9.07 -3.48 -0.48
C PHE A 159 -10.29 -2.76 0.09
N ILE A 160 -10.58 -1.57 -0.46
CA ILE A 160 -11.72 -0.72 -0.12
C ILE A 160 -12.41 -0.31 -1.42
N ARG A 161 -13.68 -0.73 -1.60
CA ARG A 161 -14.51 -0.37 -2.75
C ARG A 161 -15.10 1.02 -2.56
N ILE A 162 -14.81 1.93 -3.49
CA ILE A 162 -15.33 3.32 -3.49
C ILE A 162 -16.46 3.52 -4.50
N LYS A 163 -16.60 2.64 -5.49
CA LYS A 163 -17.71 2.65 -6.45
C LYS A 163 -18.16 1.23 -6.74
N ASN A 164 -19.46 1.02 -6.86
CA ASN A 164 -19.98 -0.25 -7.31
C ASN A 164 -19.78 -0.38 -8.84
N THR A 165 -19.00 -1.37 -9.25
CA THR A 165 -18.68 -1.69 -10.65
C THR A 165 -19.24 -3.06 -11.00
N HIS A 166 -19.31 -3.39 -12.29
CA HIS A 166 -19.84 -4.68 -12.73
C HIS A 166 -18.92 -5.86 -12.35
N VAL A 167 -17.61 -5.62 -12.32
CA VAL A 167 -16.59 -6.63 -11.99
C VAL A 167 -15.88 -6.23 -10.70
N HIS A 168 -15.93 -7.11 -9.72
CA HIS A 168 -15.30 -6.92 -8.41
C HIS A 168 -13.89 -7.52 -8.40
N HIS A 169 -12.92 -6.73 -8.86
CA HIS A 169 -11.55 -7.18 -9.06
C HIS A 169 -10.85 -7.58 -7.76
N GLU A 170 -11.19 -6.92 -6.65
CA GLU A 170 -10.73 -7.24 -5.32
C GLU A 170 -11.22 -8.61 -4.84
N ASP A 171 -12.46 -8.98 -5.14
CA ASP A 171 -13.02 -10.28 -4.76
C ASP A 171 -12.27 -11.39 -5.53
N ILE A 172 -12.08 -11.19 -6.85
CA ILE A 172 -11.32 -12.11 -7.71
C ILE A 172 -9.86 -12.22 -7.26
N PHE A 173 -9.23 -11.11 -6.91
CA PHE A 173 -7.84 -11.10 -6.44
C PHE A 173 -7.71 -11.89 -5.14
N LEU A 174 -8.56 -11.59 -4.15
CA LEU A 174 -8.52 -12.24 -2.85
C LEU A 174 -8.83 -13.74 -2.94
N GLU A 175 -9.79 -14.14 -3.79
CA GLU A 175 -10.10 -15.54 -4.09
C GLU A 175 -8.89 -16.26 -4.67
N LYS A 176 -8.23 -15.70 -5.69
CA LYS A 176 -7.04 -16.34 -6.29
C LYS A 176 -5.87 -16.43 -5.30
N VAL A 177 -5.64 -15.39 -4.49
CA VAL A 177 -4.58 -15.42 -3.46
C VAL A 177 -4.90 -16.45 -2.36
N SER A 178 -6.17 -16.73 -2.07
CA SER A 178 -6.55 -17.75 -1.09
C SER A 178 -6.08 -19.17 -1.47
N GLN A 179 -5.79 -19.40 -2.75
CA GLN A 179 -5.24 -20.66 -3.26
C GLN A 179 -3.71 -20.77 -3.04
N PHE A 180 -3.04 -19.68 -2.65
CA PHE A 180 -1.60 -19.70 -2.38
C PHE A 180 -1.34 -20.27 -0.98
N LEU A 181 -0.57 -21.36 -0.90
CA LEU A 181 -0.25 -22.04 0.36
C LEU A 181 0.33 -21.13 1.46
N ASP A 182 1.05 -20.07 1.08
CA ASP A 182 1.71 -19.13 1.99
C ASP A 182 0.82 -17.95 2.43
N PHE A 183 -0.41 -17.84 1.93
CA PHE A 183 -1.31 -16.71 2.17
C PHE A 183 -2.69 -17.15 2.65
N THR A 184 -3.36 -16.24 3.34
CA THR A 184 -4.77 -16.35 3.66
C THR A 184 -5.45 -15.06 3.25
N SER A 185 -6.74 -15.15 2.94
CA SER A 185 -7.56 -14.03 2.52
C SER A 185 -8.81 -13.99 3.38
N VAL A 186 -9.21 -12.78 3.77
CA VAL A 186 -10.43 -12.50 4.56
C VAL A 186 -11.20 -11.44 3.80
N TRP A 187 -12.49 -11.66 3.56
CA TRP A 187 -13.34 -10.66 2.93
C TRP A 187 -14.79 -10.71 3.41
N LYS A 188 -15.49 -9.57 3.31
CA LYS A 188 -16.93 -9.43 3.56
C LYS A 188 -17.70 -9.68 2.27
N PHE A 189 -18.54 -10.71 2.28
CA PHE A 189 -19.58 -10.87 1.27
C PHE A 189 -20.68 -9.83 1.53
N PHE A 190 -21.06 -9.08 0.51
CA PHE A 190 -22.17 -8.13 0.52
C PHE A 190 -23.16 -8.50 -0.57
#